data_AF-A0A2N1U5N4-F1
#
_entry.id   AF-A0A2N1U5N4-F1
#
_cell.length_a   1.000
_cell.length_b   1.000
_cell.length_c   1.000
_cell.angle_alpha   90.00
_cell.angle_beta   90.00
_cell.angle_gamma   90.00
#
_symmetry.space_group_name_H-M   'P 1'
#
loop_
_entity.id
_entity.type
_entity.pdbx_description
1 polymer ?
#
loop_
_entity_poly.entity_id
_entity_poly.type
_entity_poly.pdbx_seq_one_letter_code
_entity_poly.pdbx_strand_id
1 'polypeptide(L)' 'MGEGHSGSIGANYIEANEALSKKDFVMRIKICRKEAKESRYWLKLVNIDGKKELEKERNILENEACELTHIFGSIVTKSE' A
#
# COMPACT_ATOMS: atom_id res chain seq x y z
N MET A 1 -9.77 20.23 -3.53
CA MET A 1 -8.44 20.02 -4.12
C MET A 1 -8.20 18.52 -4.11
N GLY A 2 -8.58 17.82 -5.18
CA GLY A 2 -8.35 16.38 -5.29
C GLY A 2 -6.94 16.18 -5.79
N GLU A 3 -6.02 15.78 -4.91
CA GLU A 3 -4.72 15.28 -5.35
C GLU A 3 -4.95 13.92 -5.99
N GLY A 4 -4.89 13.88 -7.33
CA GLY A 4 -4.88 12.64 -8.08
C GLY A 4 -3.59 11.90 -7.79
N HIS A 5 -3.64 10.92 -6.88
CA HIS A 5 -2.55 9.94 -6.72
C HIS A 5 -2.62 8.97 -7.91
N SER A 6 -1.87 9.28 -8.97
CA SER A 6 -1.77 8.43 -10.16
C SER A 6 -0.62 7.40 -10.06
N GLY A 7 0.02 7.29 -8.89
CA GLY A 7 1.11 6.35 -8.61
C GLY A 7 0.60 5.04 -8.00
N SER A 8 1.35 3.97 -8.19
CA SER A 8 1.17 2.73 -7.43
C SER A 8 2.11 2.71 -6.21
N ILE A 9 1.90 1.74 -5.31
CA ILE A 9 2.75 1.55 -4.12
C ILE A 9 4.24 1.50 -4.53
N GLY A 10 4.54 0.81 -5.63
CA GLY A 10 5.90 0.70 -6.16
C GLY A 10 6.47 2.03 -6.64
N ALA A 11 5.69 2.81 -7.40
CA ALA A 11 6.14 4.12 -7.88
C ALA A 11 6.43 5.08 -6.72
N ASN A 12 5.51 5.18 -5.76
CA ASN A 12 5.71 6.02 -4.57
C ASN A 12 6.91 5.55 -3.73
N TYR A 13 7.19 4.25 -3.68
CA TYR A 13 8.34 3.72 -2.94
C TYR A 13 9.67 4.01 -3.65
N ILE A 14 9.73 3.88 -4.98
CA ILE A 14 10.91 4.29 -5.78
C ILE A 14 11.18 5.78 -5.56
N GLU A 15 10.16 6.61 -5.68
CA GLU A 15 10.29 8.04 -5.43
C GLU A 15 10.68 8.35 -3.99
N ALA A 16 10.19 7.59 -2.99
CA ALA A 16 10.62 7.77 -1.60
C ALA A 16 12.13 7.58 -1.48
N ASN A 17 12.69 6.57 -2.12
CA ASN A 17 14.14 6.32 -2.09
C ASN A 17 14.97 7.43 -2.77
N GLU A 18 14.35 8.22 -3.64
CA GLU A 18 14.95 9.40 -4.31
C GLU A 18 14.52 10.74 -3.65
N ALA A 19 13.97 10.69 -2.44
CA ALA A 19 13.42 11.88 -1.79
C ALA A 19 14.46 12.96 -1.51
N LEU A 20 14.07 14.22 -1.73
CA LEU A 20 14.93 15.39 -1.55
C LEU A 20 15.05 15.83 -0.09
N SER A 21 14.19 15.30 0.79
CA SER A 21 14.22 15.58 2.23
C SER A 21 13.58 14.47 3.05
N LYS A 22 13.86 14.44 4.36
CA LYS A 22 13.19 13.52 5.32
C LYS A 22 11.66 13.70 5.33
N LYS A 23 11.18 14.94 5.19
CA LYS A 23 9.73 15.22 5.15
C LYS A 23 9.07 14.67 3.89
N ASP A 24 9.74 14.82 2.75
CA ASP A 24 9.31 14.29 1.45
C ASP A 24 9.29 12.74 1.46
N PHE A 25 10.36 12.13 1.99
CA PHE A 25 10.43 10.69 2.23
C PHE A 25 9.25 10.18 3.04
N VAL A 26 8.99 10.79 4.21
CA VAL A 26 7.88 10.37 5.09
C VAL A 26 6.52 10.57 4.41
N MET A 27 6.33 11.64 3.65
CA MET A 27 5.09 11.88 2.88
C MET A 27 4.86 10.75 1.87
N ARG A 28 5.87 10.40 1.07
CA ARG A 28 5.77 9.33 0.06
C ARG A 28 5.50 7.96 0.68
N ILE A 29 6.16 7.62 1.80
CA ILE A 29 5.87 6.36 2.52
C ILE A 29 4.45 6.36 3.11
N LYS A 30 3.92 7.51 3.57
CA LYS A 30 2.52 7.62 4.01
C LYS A 30 1.54 7.35 2.86
N ILE A 31 1.87 7.77 1.63
CA ILE A 31 1.09 7.44 0.43
C ILE A 31 1.15 5.93 0.15
N CYS A 32 2.34 5.29 0.17
CA CYS A 32 2.47 3.83 0.02
C CYS A 32 1.58 3.07 1.03
N ARG A 33 1.56 3.50 2.30
CA ARG A 33 0.73 2.91 3.35
C ARG A 33 -0.77 3.09 3.07
N LYS A 34 -1.18 4.25 2.54
CA LYS A 34 -2.58 4.52 2.17
C LYS A 34 -3.01 3.61 1.03
N GLU A 35 -2.22 3.53 -0.03
CA GLU A 35 -2.50 2.68 -1.20
C GLU A 35 -2.53 1.18 -0.83
N ALA A 36 -1.64 0.70 0.05
CA ALA A 36 -1.68 -0.67 0.57
C ALA A 36 -2.99 -0.98 1.32
N LYS A 37 -3.50 -0.03 2.11
CA LYS A 37 -4.80 -0.17 2.79
C LYS A 37 -5.96 -0.19 1.82
N GLU A 38 -5.93 0.66 0.80
CA GLU A 38 -6.95 0.71 -0.26
C GLU A 38 -6.96 -0.60 -1.06
N SER A 39 -5.79 -1.11 -1.49
CA SER A 39 -5.67 -2.41 -2.16
C SER A 39 -6.26 -3.54 -1.31
N ARG A 40 -5.96 -3.57 0.00
CA ARG A 40 -6.54 -4.55 0.92
C ARG A 40 -8.07 -4.43 1.00
N TYR A 41 -8.60 -3.22 1.06
CA TYR A 41 -10.04 -2.97 1.07
C TYR A 41 -10.70 -3.47 -0.21
N TRP A 42 -10.11 -3.17 -1.37
CA TRP A 42 -10.64 -3.62 -2.66
C TRP A 42 -10.63 -5.14 -2.78
N LEU A 43 -9.55 -5.82 -2.35
CA LEU A 43 -9.48 -7.27 -2.35
C LEU A 43 -10.64 -7.91 -1.59
N LYS A 44 -11.04 -7.35 -0.43
CA LYS A 44 -12.19 -7.84 0.34
C LYS A 44 -13.54 -7.67 -0.36
N LEU A 45 -13.65 -6.67 -1.24
CA LEU A 45 -14.88 -6.41 -2.00
C LEU A 45 -14.97 -7.24 -3.29
N VAL A 46 -13.87 -7.81 -3.75
CA VAL A 46 -13.88 -8.65 -4.96
C VAL A 46 -14.76 -9.88 -4.72
N ASN A 47 -15.80 -10.00 -5.56
CA ASN A 47 -16.62 -11.19 -5.64
C ASN A 47 -15.87 -12.29 -6.39
N ILE A 48 -15.70 -13.44 -5.74
CA ILE A 48 -14.97 -14.59 -6.27
C ILE A 48 -15.90 -15.67 -6.87
N ASP A 49 -17.21 -15.45 -6.89
CA ASP A 49 -18.18 -16.40 -7.47
C ASP A 49 -18.07 -17.83 -6.88
N GLY A 50 -17.74 -17.93 -5.59
CA GLY A 50 -17.58 -19.21 -4.88
C GLY A 50 -16.36 -20.05 -5.26
N LYS A 51 -15.46 -19.52 -6.11
CA LYS A 51 -14.24 -20.20 -6.58
C LYS A 51 -13.19 -20.30 -5.47
N LYS A 52 -12.93 -21.51 -4.97
CA LYS A 52 -12.02 -21.77 -3.84
C LYS A 52 -10.57 -21.37 -4.13
N GLU A 53 -10.14 -21.52 -5.38
CA GLU A 53 -8.83 -21.10 -5.86
C GLU A 53 -8.66 -19.58 -5.79
N LEU A 54 -9.70 -18.82 -6.15
CA LEU A 54 -9.69 -17.35 -6.04
C LEU A 54 -9.83 -16.88 -4.59
N GLU A 55 -10.55 -17.62 -3.75
CA GLU A 55 -10.56 -17.37 -2.30
C GLU A 55 -9.16 -17.46 -1.70
N LYS A 56 -8.42 -18.52 -2.05
CA LYS A 56 -7.04 -18.72 -1.60
C LYS A 56 -6.15 -17.57 -2.08
N GLU A 57 -6.24 -17.21 -3.37
CA GLU A 57 -5.46 -16.12 -3.95
C GLU A 57 -5.78 -14.77 -3.26
N ARG A 58 -7.07 -14.46 -3.08
CA ARG A 58 -7.52 -13.25 -2.37
C ARG A 58 -6.93 -13.19 -0.96
N ASN A 59 -6.92 -14.30 -0.23
CA ASN A 59 -6.37 -14.34 1.14
C ASN A 59 -4.85 -14.12 1.16
N ILE A 60 -4.12 -14.65 0.17
CA ILE A 60 -2.68 -14.39 0.01
C ILE A 60 -2.43 -12.91 -0.25
N LEU A 61 -3.14 -12.33 -1.23
CA LEU A 61 -3.00 -10.91 -1.59
C LEU A 61 -3.44 -9.99 -0.45
N GLU A 62 -4.49 -10.35 0.32
CA GLU A 62 -4.93 -9.57 1.46
C GLU A 62 -3.86 -9.53 2.55
N ASN A 63 -3.21 -10.68 2.81
CA ASN A 63 -2.11 -10.78 3.77
C ASN A 63 -0.91 -9.95 3.32
N GLU A 64 -0.51 -10.04 2.05
CA GLU A 64 0.58 -9.23 1.49
C GLU A 64 0.30 -7.73 1.63
N ALA A 65 -0.92 -7.28 1.30
CA ALA A 65 -1.32 -5.88 1.47
C ALA A 65 -1.30 -5.43 2.95
N CYS A 66 -1.61 -6.35 3.88
CA CYS A 66 -1.52 -6.13 5.32
C CYS A 66 -0.05 -5.99 5.77
N GLU A 67 0.83 -6.87 5.30
CA GLU A 67 2.27 -6.84 5.57
C GLU A 67 2.89 -5.52 5.06
N LEU A 68 2.58 -5.12 3.82
CA LEU A 68 2.99 -3.83 3.26
C LEU A 68 2.52 -2.66 4.13
N THR A 69 1.26 -2.68 4.59
CA THR A 69 0.73 -1.66 5.50
C THR A 69 1.56 -1.57 6.79
N HIS A 70 1.95 -2.71 7.36
CA HIS A 70 2.79 -2.76 8.56
C HIS A 70 4.21 -2.27 8.30
N ILE A 71 4.84 -2.73 7.22
CA ILE A 71 6.20 -2.33 6.81
C ILE A 71 6.27 -0.81 6.65
N PHE A 72 5.39 -0.22 5.85
CA PHE A 72 5.37 1.24 5.66
C PHE A 72 5.03 1.97 6.96
N GLY A 73 4.19 1.39 7.82
CA GLY A 73 3.94 1.92 9.16
C GLY A 73 5.19 2.02 10.01
N SER A 74 5.94 0.92 10.10
CA SER A 74 7.19 0.86 10.85
C SER A 74 8.25 1.81 10.28
N ILE A 75 8.31 1.96 8.95
CA ILE A 75 9.21 2.93 8.31
C ILE A 75 8.83 4.36 8.74
N VAL A 76 7.55 4.74 8.68
CA VAL A 76 7.10 6.08 9.11
C VAL A 76 7.50 6.33 10.56
N THR A 77 7.19 5.43 11.48
CA THR A 77 7.49 5.60 12.91
C THR A 77 8.98 5.75 13.18
N LYS A 78 9.85 5.05 12.45
CA LYS A 78 11.32 5.17 12.59
C LYS A 78 11.90 6.39 11.89
N SER A 79 11.14 6.97 10.95
CA SER A 79 11.57 8.08 10.10
C SER A 79 10.91 9.39 10.50
N GLU A 80 10.18 9.45 11.61
CA GLU A 80 9.78 10.69 12.28
C GLU A 80 10.88 11.07 13.28
#